data_AF-A0A176FD51-F1
#
_entry.id   AF-A0A176FD51-F1
#
_cell.length_a   1.000
_cell.length_b   1.000
_cell.length_c   1.000
_cell.angle_alpha   90.00
_cell.angle_beta   90.00
_cell.angle_gamma   90.00
#
_symmetry.space_group_name_H-M   'P 1'
#
loop_
_entity.id
_entity.type
_entity.pdbx_description
1 polymer ?
#
loop_
_entity_poly.entity_id
_entity_poly.type
_entity_poly.pdbx_seq_one_letter_code
_entity_poly.pdbx_strand_id
1 'polypeptide(L)'
;MRHSCKAQTDLVQKVLTLRLTADRADIDISGPEFNFVRSIRVFDVRYASQRKVGENEQCRRDALVYLGTYGTQGEFAWAISKPTALPDAHVGLEGWGSNCPSLYNRSVFVDWQDYDGNYGFEQINY
;
A
#
# COMPACT_ATOMS: atom_id res chain seq x y z
N MET A 1 29.55 -13.80 43.17
CA MET A 1 29.00 -12.60 42.49
C MET A 1 28.82 -12.85 40.97
N ARG A 2 27.97 -13.79 40.53
CA ARG A 2 27.71 -14.04 39.09
C ARG A 2 26.22 -14.24 38.76
N HIS A 3 25.31 -13.87 39.66
CA HIS A 3 23.86 -14.02 39.46
C HIS A 3 23.15 -12.69 39.12
N SER A 4 23.78 -11.55 39.45
CA SER A 4 23.20 -10.21 39.21
C SER A 4 23.21 -9.79 37.74
N CYS A 5 24.24 -10.16 36.97
CA CYS A 5 24.40 -9.71 35.59
C CYS A 5 23.37 -10.35 34.64
N LYS A 6 23.10 -11.66 34.80
CA LYS A 6 22.15 -12.38 33.94
C LYS A 6 20.72 -11.92 34.12
N ALA A 7 20.29 -11.69 35.36
CA ALA A 7 18.96 -11.14 35.67
C ALA A 7 18.77 -9.73 35.10
N GLN A 8 19.83 -8.92 35.07
CA GLN A 8 19.80 -7.57 34.52
C GLN A 8 19.76 -7.57 32.98
N THR A 9 20.45 -8.52 32.34
CA THR A 9 20.34 -8.76 30.89
C THR A 9 18.94 -9.24 30.50
N ASP A 10 18.35 -10.17 31.25
CA ASP A 10 16.99 -10.66 30.99
C ASP A 10 15.92 -9.58 31.14
N LEU A 11 16.10 -8.67 32.10
CA LEU A 11 15.22 -7.51 32.28
C LEU A 11 15.34 -6.51 31.11
N VAL A 12 16.56 -6.22 30.66
CA VAL A 12 16.79 -5.35 29.50
C VAL A 12 16.17 -5.95 28.24
N GLN A 13 16.31 -7.26 28.04
CA GLN A 13 15.73 -7.96 26.90
C GLN A 13 14.19 -7.90 26.94
N LYS A 14 13.58 -8.16 28.11
CA LYS A 14 12.12 -8.08 28.28
C LYS A 14 11.59 -6.67 28.05
N VAL A 15 12.27 -5.64 28.56
CA VAL A 15 11.88 -4.24 28.37
C VAL A 15 12.01 -3.83 26.90
N LEU A 16 13.04 -4.30 26.19
CA LEU A 16 13.19 -4.05 24.76
C LEU A 16 12.07 -4.72 23.94
N THR A 17 11.74 -5.98 24.26
CA THR A 17 10.62 -6.69 23.63
C THR A 17 9.30 -5.97 23.88
N LEU A 18 9.02 -5.56 25.14
CA LEU A 18 7.81 -4.81 25.49
C LEU A 18 7.70 -3.47 24.74
N ARG A 19 8.81 -2.76 24.54
CA ARG A 19 8.82 -1.50 23.77
C ARG A 19 8.62 -1.72 22.27
N LEU A 20 9.09 -2.84 21.74
CA LEU A 20 8.87 -3.22 20.33
C LEU A 20 7.44 -3.73 20.08
N THR A 21 6.79 -4.30 21.11
CA THR A 21 5.40 -4.77 21.02
C THR A 21 4.37 -3.70 21.36
N ALA A 22 4.70 -2.69 22.18
CA ALA A 22 3.75 -1.64 22.59
C ALA A 22 3.27 -0.73 21.44
N ASP A 23 3.96 -0.73 20.29
CA ASP A 23 3.57 0.02 19.09
C ASP A 23 2.80 -0.84 18.06
N ARG A 24 2.48 -2.09 18.43
CA ARG A 24 1.62 -3.01 17.69
C ARG A 24 0.45 -3.37 18.61
N ALA A 25 -0.77 -3.45 18.10
CA ALA A 25 -1.85 -4.04 18.89
C ALA A 25 -1.40 -5.44 19.33
N ASP A 26 -1.60 -5.80 20.61
CA ASP A 26 -1.32 -7.13 21.18
C ASP A 26 -2.34 -8.18 20.68
N ILE A 27 -2.60 -8.16 19.38
CA ILE A 27 -3.55 -9.01 18.69
C ILE A 27 -2.76 -9.70 17.59
N ASP A 28 -2.56 -11.00 17.75
CA ASP A 28 -1.98 -11.85 16.71
C ASP A 28 -3.00 -11.98 15.58
N ILE A 29 -2.69 -11.35 14.45
CA ILE A 29 -3.51 -11.43 13.24
C ILE A 29 -2.84 -12.29 12.17
N SER A 30 -1.82 -13.08 12.51
CA SER A 30 -1.11 -13.92 11.54
C SER A 30 -1.98 -15.04 10.97
N GLY A 31 -3.04 -15.42 11.69
CA GLY A 31 -4.01 -16.43 11.28
C GLY A 31 -4.75 -16.09 9.97
N PRO A 32 -5.12 -17.10 9.17
CA PRO A 32 -5.77 -16.91 7.87
C PRO A 32 -7.11 -16.17 7.93
N GLU A 33 -7.79 -16.18 9.08
CA GLU A 33 -9.03 -15.42 9.32
C GLU A 33 -8.88 -13.90 9.14
N PHE A 34 -7.63 -13.39 9.18
CA PHE A 34 -7.31 -11.99 8.93
C PHE A 34 -6.74 -11.74 7.52
N ASN A 35 -6.86 -12.69 6.60
CA ASN A 35 -6.37 -12.52 5.22
C ASN A 35 -7.03 -11.31 4.52
N PHE A 36 -8.24 -10.94 4.89
CA PHE A 36 -8.89 -9.74 4.37
C PHE A 36 -8.05 -8.48 4.68
N VAL A 37 -7.42 -8.36 5.85
CA VAL A 37 -6.52 -7.24 6.20
C VAL A 37 -5.34 -7.18 5.23
N ARG A 38 -4.71 -8.32 4.96
CA ARG A 38 -3.59 -8.45 4.02
C ARG A 38 -3.98 -8.28 2.56
N SER A 39 -5.25 -8.44 2.24
CA SER A 39 -5.78 -8.22 0.90
C SER A 39 -5.97 -6.73 0.59
N ILE A 40 -6.03 -5.86 1.62
CA ILE A 40 -6.18 -4.43 1.43
C ILE A 40 -4.94 -3.89 0.72
N ARG A 41 -5.15 -3.23 -0.42
CA ARG A 41 -4.12 -2.48 -1.12
C ARG A 41 -4.54 -1.03 -1.23
N VAL A 42 -3.59 -0.13 -0.95
CA VAL A 42 -3.81 1.32 -1.04
C VAL A 42 -2.94 1.85 -2.16
N PHE A 43 -3.56 2.38 -3.21
CA PHE A 43 -2.88 3.06 -4.29
C PHE A 43 -2.98 4.57 -4.08
N ASP A 44 -1.84 5.22 -3.92
CA ASP A 44 -1.72 6.68 -3.88
C ASP A 44 -1.16 7.15 -5.23
N VAL A 45 -2.09 7.54 -6.12
CA VAL A 45 -1.77 8.15 -7.41
C VAL A 45 -1.47 9.62 -7.16
N ARG A 46 -0.21 9.91 -6.79
CA ARG A 46 0.25 11.29 -6.52
C ARG A 46 0.03 12.20 -7.72
N TYR A 47 0.34 11.67 -8.90
CA TYR A 47 -0.04 12.20 -10.20
C TYR A 47 0.10 11.13 -11.27
N ALA A 48 -0.77 11.17 -12.27
CA ALA A 48 -0.60 10.48 -13.53
C ALA A 48 -1.12 11.38 -14.67
N SER A 49 -0.28 11.65 -15.65
CA SER A 49 -0.56 12.52 -16.79
C SER A 49 -0.09 11.87 -18.08
N GLN A 50 -0.96 11.85 -19.08
CA GLN A 50 -0.65 11.38 -20.43
C GLN A 50 -1.28 12.35 -21.41
N ARG A 51 -0.52 12.85 -22.39
CA ARG A 51 -1.05 13.69 -23.47
C ARG A 51 -0.04 13.84 -24.59
N LYS A 52 -0.52 14.13 -25.79
CA LYS A 52 0.34 14.53 -26.91
C LYS A 52 0.91 15.92 -26.66
N VAL A 53 2.18 16.12 -26.96
CA VAL A 53 2.89 17.40 -26.77
C VAL A 53 3.83 17.69 -27.93
N GLY A 54 4.00 18.99 -28.23
CA GLY A 54 4.88 19.47 -29.29
C GLY A 54 4.33 19.23 -30.70
N GLU A 55 5.03 19.76 -31.70
CA GLU A 55 4.60 19.72 -33.12
C GLU A 55 4.53 18.29 -33.68
N ASN A 56 5.35 17.37 -33.15
CA ASN A 56 5.40 15.97 -33.56
C ASN A 56 4.34 15.09 -32.86
N GLU A 57 3.41 15.68 -32.11
CA GLU A 57 2.32 14.95 -31.44
C GLU A 57 2.83 13.81 -30.53
N GLN A 58 4.03 13.97 -29.96
CA GLN A 58 4.69 12.94 -29.17
C GLN A 58 3.91 12.69 -27.88
N CYS A 59 3.69 11.43 -27.57
CA CYS A 59 3.01 11.08 -26.34
C CYS A 59 3.93 11.25 -25.13
N ARG A 60 3.66 12.26 -24.30
CA ARG A 60 4.31 12.42 -23.00
C ARG A 60 3.49 11.72 -21.92
N ARG A 61 4.17 10.93 -21.10
CA ARG A 61 3.60 10.18 -19.97
C ARG A 61 4.46 10.42 -18.74
N ASP A 62 3.87 10.92 -17.68
CA ASP A 62 4.53 11.18 -16.41
C ASP A 62 3.61 10.68 -15.29
N ALA A 63 4.11 9.83 -14.39
CA ALA A 63 3.33 9.32 -13.28
C ALA A 63 4.20 9.00 -12.06
N LEU A 64 3.61 9.16 -10.87
CA LEU A 64 4.12 8.66 -9.60
C LEU A 64 2.97 8.02 -8.84
N VAL A 65 3.07 6.71 -8.63
CA VAL A 65 2.08 5.92 -7.92
C VAL A 65 2.80 5.17 -6.80
N TYR A 66 2.23 5.18 -5.60
CA TYR A 66 2.67 4.32 -4.50
C TYR A 66 1.62 3.23 -4.25
N LEU A 67 2.08 2.02 -3.96
CA LEU A 67 1.26 0.91 -3.51
C LEU A 67 1.60 0.62 -2.05
N GLY A 68 0.59 0.72 -1.20
CA GLY A 68 0.61 0.38 0.21
C GLY A 68 0.04 -1.02 0.41
N THR A 69 0.74 -1.84 1.19
CA THR A 69 0.33 -3.23 1.49
C THR A 69 0.50 -3.54 2.97
N TYR A 70 -0.30 -4.48 3.46
CA TYR A 70 -0.23 -5.00 4.83
C TYR A 70 0.46 -6.36 4.89
N GLY A 71 1.40 -6.52 5.82
CA GLY A 71 2.10 -7.77 6.07
C GLY A 71 1.36 -8.71 7.04
N THR A 72 2.01 -9.82 7.41
CA THR A 72 1.44 -10.87 8.26
C THR A 72 0.86 -10.34 9.57
N GLN A 73 1.57 -9.43 10.25
CA GLN A 73 1.10 -8.83 11.51
C GLN A 73 0.50 -7.42 11.33
N GLY A 74 0.02 -7.11 10.12
CA GLY A 74 -0.60 -5.83 9.83
C GLY A 74 0.37 -4.66 9.72
N GLU A 75 1.68 -4.90 9.68
CA GLU A 75 2.65 -3.87 9.28
C GLU A 75 2.29 -3.30 7.91
N PHE A 76 2.25 -1.98 7.82
CA PHE A 76 1.99 -1.28 6.58
C PHE A 76 3.28 -0.76 5.96
N ALA A 77 3.45 -0.96 4.65
CA ALA A 77 4.61 -0.48 3.91
C ALA A 77 4.21 0.07 2.54
N TRP A 78 4.92 1.11 2.11
CA TRP A 78 4.81 1.69 0.77
C TRP A 78 5.89 1.17 -0.16
N ALA A 79 5.52 0.92 -1.42
CA ALA A 79 6.43 0.68 -2.52
C ALA A 79 6.06 1.56 -3.72
N ILE A 80 7.05 1.94 -4.53
CA ILE A 80 6.78 2.59 -5.82
C ILE A 80 6.08 1.59 -6.73
N SER A 81 5.02 2.05 -7.38
CA SER A 81 4.19 1.28 -8.31
C SER A 81 4.03 2.01 -9.65
N LYS A 82 3.15 1.49 -10.51
CA LYS A 82 2.90 2.01 -11.85
C LYS A 82 1.39 2.12 -12.09
N PRO A 83 0.93 3.03 -12.97
CA PRO A 83 -0.49 3.10 -13.34
C PRO A 83 -1.06 1.77 -13.84
N THR A 84 -0.26 0.94 -14.54
CA THR A 84 -0.69 -0.37 -15.05
C THR A 84 -0.90 -1.43 -13.96
N ALA A 85 -0.59 -1.13 -12.69
CA ALA A 85 -0.87 -2.01 -11.56
C ALA A 85 -2.19 -1.68 -10.86
N LEU A 86 -2.84 -0.55 -11.22
CA LEU A 86 -4.17 -0.23 -10.73
C LEU A 86 -5.16 -1.28 -11.24
N PRO A 87 -6.10 -1.74 -10.39
CA PRO A 87 -7.15 -2.65 -10.82
C PRO A 87 -8.09 -2.01 -11.84
N ASP A 88 -8.79 -2.83 -12.63
CA ASP A 88 -9.77 -2.37 -13.63
C ASP A 88 -10.93 -1.56 -13.02
N ALA A 89 -11.16 -1.69 -11.70
CA ALA A 89 -12.15 -0.91 -10.97
C ALA A 89 -11.73 0.56 -10.73
N HIS A 90 -10.44 0.90 -10.90
CA HIS A 90 -9.98 2.29 -10.86
C HIS A 90 -10.51 3.07 -12.06
N VAL A 91 -10.90 4.32 -11.83
CA VAL A 91 -11.41 5.22 -12.88
C VAL A 91 -10.55 6.47 -13.05
N GLY A 92 -10.50 7.00 -14.28
CA GLY A 92 -9.79 8.22 -14.66
C GLY A 92 -8.42 8.02 -15.30
N LEU A 93 -7.97 6.77 -15.46
CA LEU A 93 -6.77 6.40 -16.23
C LEU A 93 -7.06 5.38 -17.33
N GLU A 94 -8.33 5.26 -17.74
CA GLU A 94 -8.75 4.45 -18.87
C GLU A 94 -7.98 4.89 -20.12
N GLY A 95 -7.29 3.95 -20.75
CA GLY A 95 -6.45 4.24 -21.93
C GLY A 95 -5.05 4.78 -21.60
N TRP A 96 -4.59 4.73 -20.34
CA TRP A 96 -3.17 4.88 -20.02
C TRP A 96 -2.34 3.88 -20.85
N GLY A 97 -1.28 4.35 -21.50
CA GLY A 97 -0.43 3.53 -22.37
C GLY A 97 -0.96 3.30 -23.79
N SER A 98 -2.22 3.65 -24.09
CA SER A 98 -2.81 3.53 -25.43
C SER A 98 -2.35 4.66 -26.39
N ASN A 99 -3.11 4.97 -27.46
CA ASN A 99 -2.81 5.99 -28.48
C ASN A 99 -2.91 7.45 -27.96
N CYS A 100 -2.31 7.67 -26.80
CA CYS A 100 -2.15 8.95 -26.12
C CYS A 100 -3.41 9.81 -25.97
N PRO A 101 -4.55 9.28 -25.48
CA PRO A 101 -5.61 10.15 -24.98
C PRO A 101 -5.05 11.08 -23.91
N SER A 102 -5.61 12.29 -23.85
CA SER A 102 -5.29 13.26 -22.80
C SER A 102 -5.93 12.80 -21.49
N LEU A 103 -5.10 12.41 -20.53
CA LEU A 103 -5.49 11.90 -19.22
C LEU A 103 -4.77 12.69 -18.13
N TYR A 104 -5.48 12.92 -17.03
CA TYR A 104 -4.92 13.44 -15.81
C TYR A 104 -5.69 12.87 -14.62
N ASN A 105 -4.98 12.27 -13.67
CA ASN A 105 -5.60 11.72 -12.49
C ASN A 105 -4.71 11.92 -11.25
N ARG A 106 -5.38 12.21 -10.14
CA ARG A 106 -4.85 12.19 -8.78
C ARG A 106 -5.92 11.58 -7.91
N SER A 107 -5.58 10.50 -7.24
CA SER A 107 -6.55 9.77 -6.44
C SER A 107 -5.87 8.93 -5.38
N VAL A 108 -6.59 8.68 -4.30
CA VAL A 108 -6.37 7.50 -3.47
C VAL A 108 -7.39 6.45 -3.90
N PHE A 109 -6.91 5.27 -4.25
CA PHE A 109 -7.75 4.12 -4.60
C PHE A 109 -7.43 2.98 -3.64
N VAL A 110 -8.44 2.39 -3.03
CA VAL A 110 -8.28 1.27 -2.09
C VAL A 110 -9.09 0.10 -2.62
N ASP A 111 -8.51 -1.09 -2.65
CA ASP A 111 -9.25 -2.32 -2.90
C ASP A 111 -8.94 -3.40 -1.87
N TRP A 112 -9.86 -4.35 -1.73
CA TRP A 112 -9.74 -5.46 -0.78
C TRP A 112 -10.60 -6.64 -1.21
N GLN A 113 -10.34 -7.80 -0.60
CA GLN A 113 -11.26 -8.92 -0.54
C GLN A 113 -11.78 -9.04 0.90
N ASP A 114 -13.09 -9.11 1.08
CA ASP A 114 -13.68 -9.28 2.42
C ASP A 114 -13.49 -10.72 2.95
N TYR A 115 -14.05 -11.01 4.12
CA TYR A 115 -13.96 -12.34 4.75
C TYR A 115 -14.57 -13.46 3.88
N ASP A 116 -15.61 -13.16 3.11
CA ASP A 116 -16.29 -14.10 2.22
C ASP A 116 -15.61 -14.17 0.83
N GLY A 117 -14.56 -13.39 0.60
CA GLY A 117 -13.82 -13.33 -0.65
C GLY A 117 -14.43 -12.39 -1.70
N ASN A 118 -15.40 -11.55 -1.31
CA ASN A 118 -15.97 -10.57 -2.24
C ASN A 118 -15.01 -9.41 -2.44
N TYR A 119 -14.84 -9.00 -3.69
CA TYR A 119 -14.03 -7.84 -4.04
C TYR A 119 -14.77 -6.53 -3.72
N GLY A 120 -14.11 -5.64 -2.98
CA GLY A 120 -14.58 -4.29 -2.68
C GLY A 120 -13.52 -3.25 -3.02
N PHE A 121 -13.94 -2.02 -3.29
CA PHE A 121 -13.05 -0.90 -3.57
C PHE A 121 -13.68 0.45 -3.25
N GLU A 122 -12.85 1.46 -3.05
CA GLU A 122 -13.23 2.87 -2.91
C GLU A 122 -12.21 3.76 -3.62
N GLN A 123 -12.67 4.88 -4.19
CA GLN A 123 -11.80 5.86 -4.84
C GLN A 123 -12.15 7.29 -4.45
N ILE A 124 -11.12 8.06 -4.10
CA ILE A 124 -11.23 9.49 -3.78
C ILE A 124 -10.34 10.28 -4.74
N ASN A 125 -10.95 11.16 -5.53
CA ASN A 125 -10.25 12.06 -6.46
C ASN A 125 -10.03 13.44 -5.80
N TYR A 126 -8.89 14.09 -6.06
CA TYR A 126 -8.55 15.40 -5.48
C TYR A 126 -7.61 16.27 -6.33
#